data_AF-A0A9W6C2J6-F1
#
_entry.id   AF-A0A9W6C2J6-F1
#
_cell.length_a   1.000
_cell.length_b   1.000
_cell.length_c   1.000
_cell.angle_alpha   90.00
_cell.angle_beta   90.00
_cell.angle_gamma   90.00
#
_symmetry.space_group_name_H-M   'P 1'
#
loop_
_entity.id
_entity.type
_entity.pdbx_description
1 polymer ?
#
loop_
_entity_poly.entity_id
_entity_poly.type
_entity_poly.pdbx_seq_one_letter_code
_entity_poly.pdbx_strand_id
1 'polypeptide(L)'
;MAAPLVYLSFPGTAREALSFYADVFGGDLSLHSYEEFGRTDGPPDAVAHGVLDGVVALAGSDAPEGAETMRLEGLMLSLLGTAEPAVLHEWFEKLSIGMTDTHLLAQLAEQRTHVLQAVSGLTETAMSRALTPSGWTMTQLLNHLAFDVEAFWISAVLGGDPTAIAALHDGWASEPMSGTDAIRVYQQEIARSTEVLAQSDLNAPPRWWPAPGDFEAPPMTDGHEVVFRVLVETSIHAGHLDIVRELTDGHQHLVLR
;
A
#
# COMPACT_ATOMS: atom_id res chain seq x y z
N MET A 1 -21.33 -13.66 -24.25
CA MET A 1 -20.96 -14.78 -23.37
C MET A 1 -21.20 -14.32 -21.95
N ALA A 2 -21.93 -15.07 -21.13
CA ALA A 2 -22.02 -14.75 -19.70
C ALA A 2 -20.62 -14.90 -19.11
N ALA A 3 -20.05 -13.80 -18.62
CA ALA A 3 -18.82 -13.86 -17.86
C ALA A 3 -19.07 -14.63 -16.55
N PRO A 4 -18.08 -15.33 -16.00
CA PRO A 4 -18.22 -15.95 -14.69
C PRO A 4 -18.56 -14.89 -13.63
N LEU A 5 -19.53 -15.19 -12.78
CA LEU A 5 -19.89 -14.35 -11.64
C LEU A 5 -19.05 -14.76 -10.43
N VAL A 6 -18.43 -13.79 -9.77
CA VAL A 6 -17.70 -14.02 -8.53
C VAL A 6 -18.72 -14.31 -7.42
N TYR A 7 -18.63 -15.51 -6.83
CA TYR A 7 -19.49 -15.95 -5.75
C TYR A 7 -18.68 -16.16 -4.46
N LEU A 8 -18.99 -15.43 -3.41
CA LEU A 8 -18.22 -15.41 -2.17
C LEU A 8 -18.97 -16.09 -1.01
N SER A 9 -18.23 -16.84 -0.18
CA SER A 9 -18.76 -17.45 1.05
C SER A 9 -18.23 -16.69 2.28
N PHE A 10 -19.13 -16.05 3.02
CA PHE A 10 -18.82 -15.12 4.11
C PHE A 10 -18.96 -15.74 5.50
N PRO A 11 -18.24 -15.26 6.53
CA PRO A 11 -18.32 -15.72 7.91
C PRO A 11 -19.52 -15.14 8.69
N GLY A 12 -20.70 -15.07 8.08
CA GLY A 12 -21.90 -14.46 8.69
C GLY A 12 -22.09 -12.98 8.38
N THR A 13 -21.31 -12.42 7.44
CA THR A 13 -21.32 -11.00 7.07
C THR A 13 -21.83 -10.74 5.65
N ALA A 14 -22.41 -11.74 4.96
CA ALA A 14 -22.83 -11.60 3.56
C ALA A 14 -23.82 -10.45 3.34
N ARG A 15 -24.79 -10.26 4.26
CA ARG A 15 -25.77 -9.18 4.18
C ARG A 15 -25.11 -7.80 4.22
N GLU A 16 -24.20 -7.59 5.16
CA GLU A 16 -23.46 -6.35 5.32
C GLU A 16 -22.59 -6.08 4.09
N ALA A 17 -21.78 -7.07 3.69
CA ALA A 17 -20.87 -6.95 2.57
C ALA A 17 -21.59 -6.65 1.25
N LEU A 18 -22.65 -7.40 0.91
CA LEU A 18 -23.40 -7.20 -0.33
C LEU A 18 -24.17 -5.86 -0.33
N SER A 19 -24.66 -5.42 0.84
CA SER A 19 -25.30 -4.10 0.97
C SER A 19 -24.30 -2.96 0.79
N PHE A 20 -23.09 -3.10 1.34
CA PHE A 20 -22.01 -2.15 1.13
C PHE A 20 -21.65 -2.04 -0.36
N TYR A 21 -21.45 -3.17 -1.05
CA TYR A 21 -21.14 -3.13 -2.48
C TYR A 21 -22.29 -2.57 -3.34
N ALA A 22 -23.55 -2.79 -2.94
CA ALA A 22 -24.69 -2.16 -3.60
C ALA A 22 -24.72 -0.63 -3.39
N ASP A 23 -24.32 -0.12 -2.23
CA ASP A 23 -24.19 1.33 -1.97
C ASP A 23 -23.04 1.98 -2.77
N VAL A 24 -21.94 1.24 -2.93
CA VAL A 24 -20.79 1.66 -3.75
C VAL A 24 -21.17 1.68 -5.23
N PHE A 25 -21.53 0.52 -5.79
CA PHE A 25 -21.66 0.31 -7.23
C PHE A 25 -23.05 0.62 -7.78
N GLY A 26 -24.07 0.74 -6.93
CA GLY A 26 -25.46 0.70 -7.33
C GLY A 26 -25.88 -0.70 -7.79
N GLY A 27 -27.03 -0.78 -8.48
CA GLY A 27 -27.58 -2.03 -8.98
C GLY A 27 -28.73 -2.57 -8.13
N ASP A 28 -29.22 -3.74 -8.52
CA ASP A 28 -30.34 -4.42 -7.89
C ASP A 28 -29.81 -5.52 -6.96
N LEU A 29 -29.95 -5.31 -5.65
CA LEU A 29 -29.56 -6.28 -4.63
C LEU A 29 -30.75 -7.18 -4.25
N SER A 30 -30.58 -8.48 -4.42
CA SER A 30 -31.48 -9.52 -3.93
C SER A 30 -30.78 -10.34 -2.86
N LEU A 31 -31.46 -10.57 -1.72
CA LEU A 31 -30.94 -11.37 -0.62
C LEU A 31 -32.02 -12.34 -0.17
N HIS A 32 -31.63 -13.59 0.00
CA HIS A 32 -32.51 -14.64 0.44
C HIS A 32 -31.94 -15.38 1.65
N SER A 33 -32.78 -15.62 2.65
CA SER A 33 -32.34 -16.22 3.91
C SER A 33 -32.31 -17.74 3.88
N TYR A 34 -31.66 -18.35 4.89
CA TYR A 34 -31.71 -19.79 5.12
C TYR A 34 -33.15 -20.26 5.34
N GLU A 35 -33.95 -19.52 6.11
CA GLU A 35 -35.36 -19.83 6.34
C GLU A 35 -36.17 -19.88 5.04
N GLU A 36 -36.00 -18.90 4.16
CA GLU A 36 -36.69 -18.83 2.86
C GLU A 36 -36.34 -20.01 1.94
N PHE A 37 -35.12 -20.53 2.06
CA PHE A 37 -34.65 -21.72 1.34
C PHE A 37 -34.95 -23.04 2.06
N GLY A 38 -35.54 -23.01 3.26
CA GLY A 38 -35.76 -24.20 4.07
C GLY A 38 -34.48 -24.88 4.55
N ARG A 39 -33.39 -24.11 4.69
CA ARG A 39 -32.09 -24.58 5.17
C ARG A 39 -32.04 -24.58 6.70
N THR A 40 -31.44 -25.62 7.26
CA THR A 40 -31.31 -25.82 8.71
C THR A 40 -29.86 -26.01 9.17
N ASP A 41 -28.90 -25.77 8.27
CA ASP A 41 -27.46 -25.93 8.49
C ASP A 41 -26.77 -24.59 8.83
N GLY A 42 -27.52 -23.64 9.39
CA GLY A 42 -27.06 -22.33 9.81
C GLY A 42 -28.18 -21.51 10.44
N PRO A 43 -27.89 -20.26 10.88
CA PRO A 43 -28.90 -19.36 11.44
C PRO A 43 -30.02 -19.07 10.40
N PRO A 44 -31.30 -19.07 10.79
CA PRO A 44 -32.42 -18.87 9.85
C PRO A 44 -32.38 -17.53 9.08
N ASP A 45 -31.82 -16.49 9.68
CA ASP A 45 -31.71 -15.12 9.16
C ASP A 45 -30.44 -14.86 8.34
N ALA A 46 -29.48 -15.80 8.36
CA ALA A 46 -28.28 -15.76 7.54
C ALA A 46 -28.63 -15.79 6.05
N VAL A 47 -27.77 -15.21 5.20
CA VAL A 47 -28.00 -15.16 3.75
C VAL A 47 -27.63 -16.51 3.13
N ALA A 48 -28.63 -17.25 2.63
CA ALA A 48 -28.41 -18.49 1.89
C ALA A 48 -27.95 -18.22 0.45
N HIS A 49 -28.42 -17.13 -0.14
CA HIS A 49 -28.06 -16.70 -1.47
C HIS A 49 -28.33 -15.20 -1.63
N GLY A 50 -27.34 -14.46 -2.09
CA GLY A 50 -27.45 -13.05 -2.40
C GLY A 50 -26.81 -12.76 -3.75
N VAL A 51 -27.44 -11.87 -4.51
CA VAL A 51 -26.95 -11.42 -5.83
C VAL A 51 -27.14 -9.92 -5.93
N LEU A 52 -26.04 -9.22 -6.19
CA LEU A 52 -26.01 -7.85 -6.70
C LEU A 52 -25.89 -7.92 -8.22
N ASP A 53 -26.92 -7.46 -8.93
CA ASP A 53 -26.92 -7.34 -10.38
C ASP A 53 -26.75 -5.87 -10.81
N GLY A 54 -25.85 -5.61 -11.74
CA GLY A 54 -25.49 -4.24 -12.12
C GLY A 54 -24.25 -4.17 -13.00
N VAL A 55 -23.67 -2.97 -13.10
CA VAL A 55 -22.41 -2.75 -13.84
C VAL A 55 -21.28 -3.60 -13.24
N VAL A 56 -21.26 -3.72 -11.91
CA VAL A 56 -20.43 -4.66 -11.17
C VAL A 56 -21.36 -5.68 -10.54
N ALA A 57 -21.26 -6.94 -10.97
CA ALA A 57 -22.07 -8.03 -10.45
C ALA A 57 -21.27 -8.86 -9.44
N LEU A 58 -21.89 -9.17 -8.30
CA LEU A 58 -21.31 -10.00 -7.24
C LEU A 58 -22.40 -10.89 -6.65
N ALA A 59 -22.05 -12.12 -6.29
CA ALA A 59 -22.95 -12.98 -5.52
C ALA A 59 -22.26 -13.52 -4.28
N GLY A 60 -23.05 -14.00 -3.32
CA GLY A 60 -22.51 -14.66 -2.15
C GLY A 60 -23.54 -15.19 -1.19
N SER A 61 -23.05 -15.90 -0.18
CA SER A 61 -23.85 -16.42 0.92
C SER A 61 -23.04 -16.45 2.20
N ASP A 62 -23.70 -16.54 3.34
CA ASP A 62 -23.05 -16.93 4.58
C ASP A 62 -22.67 -18.42 4.53
N ALA A 63 -21.57 -18.77 5.17
CA ALA A 63 -21.11 -20.14 5.26
C ALA A 63 -22.03 -20.95 6.20
N PRO A 64 -22.32 -22.23 5.87
CA PRO A 64 -22.97 -23.15 6.80
C PRO A 64 -22.19 -23.27 8.12
N GLU A 65 -22.89 -23.69 9.18
CA GLU A 65 -22.26 -23.97 10.47
C GLU A 65 -21.16 -25.03 10.31
N GLY A 66 -19.95 -24.73 10.79
CA GLY A 66 -18.79 -25.61 10.69
C GLY A 66 -18.14 -25.67 9.30
N ALA A 67 -18.62 -24.92 8.31
CA ALA A 67 -17.95 -24.79 7.02
C ALA A 67 -16.79 -23.79 7.10
N GLU A 68 -15.73 -24.05 6.33
CA GLU A 68 -14.66 -23.07 6.15
C GLU A 68 -15.18 -21.87 5.34
N THR A 69 -14.77 -20.69 5.76
CA THR A 69 -15.06 -19.44 5.06
C THR A 69 -13.87 -19.07 4.18
N MET A 70 -14.11 -18.26 3.17
CA MET A 70 -13.08 -17.95 2.20
C MET A 70 -12.08 -16.94 2.78
N ARG A 71 -10.79 -17.32 2.80
CA ARG A 71 -9.66 -16.39 2.98
C ARG A 71 -9.01 -16.16 1.62
N LEU A 72 -9.06 -14.93 1.13
CA LEU A 72 -8.40 -14.53 -0.11
C LEU A 72 -7.07 -13.84 0.20
N GLU A 73 -5.99 -14.31 -0.42
CA GLU A 73 -4.69 -13.64 -0.44
C GLU A 73 -4.25 -13.52 -1.90
N GLY A 74 -3.87 -12.32 -2.34
CA GLY A 74 -3.38 -12.07 -3.71
C GLY A 74 -4.45 -12.07 -4.81
N LEU A 75 -5.73 -11.84 -4.51
CA LEU A 75 -6.76 -11.62 -5.52
C LEU A 75 -6.85 -10.13 -5.89
N MET A 76 -6.64 -9.81 -7.16
CA MET A 76 -6.91 -8.49 -7.73
C MET A 76 -8.12 -8.55 -8.65
N LEU A 77 -9.12 -7.72 -8.39
CA LEU A 77 -10.26 -7.50 -9.30
C LEU A 77 -10.13 -6.10 -9.89
N SER A 78 -10.10 -5.99 -11.21
CA SER A 78 -9.97 -4.72 -11.90
C SER A 78 -11.33 -4.19 -12.36
N LEU A 79 -11.61 -2.93 -12.02
CA LEU A 79 -12.75 -2.16 -12.51
C LEU A 79 -12.33 -1.18 -13.63
N LEU A 80 -11.15 -1.33 -14.19
CA LEU A 80 -10.68 -0.43 -15.24
C LEU A 80 -11.58 -0.52 -16.47
N GLY A 81 -12.18 0.61 -16.85
CA GLY A 81 -13.05 0.71 -18.02
C GLY A 81 -14.46 0.12 -17.82
N THR A 82 -14.87 -0.21 -16.59
CA THR A 82 -16.24 -0.71 -16.32
C THR A 82 -17.28 0.41 -16.24
N ALA A 83 -16.85 1.65 -15.96
CA ALA A 83 -17.71 2.84 -15.91
C ALA A 83 -16.95 4.09 -16.38
N GLU A 84 -17.67 5.21 -16.53
CA GLU A 84 -17.07 6.52 -16.84
C GLU A 84 -16.09 6.96 -15.72
N PRO A 85 -15.02 7.71 -16.04
CA PRO A 85 -13.98 8.06 -15.07
C PRO A 85 -14.48 8.73 -13.77
N ALA A 86 -15.49 9.60 -13.88
CA ALA A 86 -16.07 10.27 -12.71
C ALA A 86 -16.74 9.28 -11.74
N VAL A 87 -17.40 8.24 -12.29
CA VAL A 87 -18.03 7.17 -11.50
C VAL A 87 -16.96 6.28 -10.87
N LEU A 88 -15.90 5.96 -11.61
CA LEU A 88 -14.77 5.19 -11.07
C LEU A 88 -14.10 5.90 -9.89
N HIS A 89 -13.95 7.23 -9.93
CA HIS A 89 -13.43 7.99 -8.80
C HIS A 89 -14.39 7.99 -7.60
N GLU A 90 -15.71 8.13 -7.81
CA GLU A 90 -16.68 8.02 -6.71
C GLU A 90 -16.63 6.64 -6.04
N TRP A 91 -16.57 5.58 -6.84
CA TRP A 91 -16.41 4.22 -6.33
C TRP A 91 -15.11 4.05 -5.56
N PHE A 92 -14.00 4.59 -6.08
CA PHE A 92 -12.72 4.56 -5.38
C PHE A 92 -12.79 5.23 -4.01
N GLU A 93 -13.38 6.42 -3.92
CA GLU A 93 -13.57 7.13 -2.64
C GLU A 93 -14.37 6.27 -1.66
N LYS A 94 -15.51 5.71 -2.09
CA LYS A 94 -16.35 4.87 -1.21
C LYS A 94 -15.67 3.55 -0.81
N LEU A 95 -14.92 2.92 -1.71
CA LEU A 95 -14.17 1.69 -1.44
C LEU A 95 -12.95 1.92 -0.55
N SER A 96 -12.40 3.14 -0.57
CA SER A 96 -11.26 3.53 0.26
C SER A 96 -11.65 3.84 1.70
N ILE A 97 -12.96 3.98 1.98
CA ILE A 97 -13.47 4.10 3.35
C ILE A 97 -13.13 2.81 4.12
N GLY A 98 -12.43 2.97 5.24
CA GLY A 98 -11.97 1.85 6.05
C GLY A 98 -10.58 1.33 5.69
N MET A 99 -9.81 2.06 4.86
CA MET A 99 -8.36 1.87 4.84
C MET A 99 -7.83 2.11 6.26
N THR A 100 -7.31 1.05 6.86
CA THR A 100 -6.76 1.09 8.22
C THR A 100 -5.28 1.45 8.16
N ASP A 101 -4.73 1.89 9.29
CA ASP A 101 -3.28 2.05 9.46
C ASP A 101 -2.53 0.78 9.03
N THR A 102 -3.08 -0.40 9.34
CA THR A 102 -2.52 -1.69 8.91
C THR A 102 -2.41 -1.80 7.39
N HIS A 103 -3.44 -1.38 6.64
CA HIS A 103 -3.39 -1.40 5.17
C HIS A 103 -2.36 -0.41 4.63
N LEU A 104 -2.33 0.81 5.16
CA LEU A 104 -1.36 1.83 4.75
C LEU A 104 0.09 1.39 5.02
N LEU A 105 0.35 0.84 6.21
CA LEU A 105 1.66 0.35 6.60
C LEU A 105 2.08 -0.89 5.81
N ALA A 106 1.13 -1.77 5.45
CA ALA A 106 1.39 -2.90 4.57
C ALA A 106 1.82 -2.44 3.17
N GLN A 107 1.14 -1.42 2.62
CA GLN A 107 1.54 -0.83 1.33
C GLN A 107 2.94 -0.23 1.39
N LEU A 108 3.28 0.52 2.45
CA LEU A 108 4.64 1.03 2.63
C LEU A 108 5.69 -0.11 2.72
N ALA A 109 5.41 -1.17 3.48
CA ALA A 109 6.28 -2.33 3.57
C ALA A 109 6.48 -3.03 2.22
N GLU A 110 5.45 -3.06 1.39
CA GLU A 110 5.49 -3.61 0.04
C GLU A 110 6.43 -2.80 -0.87
N GLN A 111 6.33 -1.47 -0.84
CA GLN A 111 7.19 -0.60 -1.65
C GLN A 111 8.66 -0.63 -1.19
N ARG A 112 8.90 -0.70 0.13
CA ARG A 112 10.24 -0.95 0.68
C ARG A 112 10.83 -2.25 0.17
N THR A 113 10.01 -3.31 0.13
CA THR A 113 10.42 -4.61 -0.41
C THR A 113 10.73 -4.52 -1.89
N HIS A 114 9.91 -3.80 -2.68
CA HIS A 114 10.15 -3.59 -4.11
C HIS A 114 11.49 -2.89 -4.35
N VAL A 115 11.80 -1.81 -3.63
CA VAL A 115 13.11 -1.14 -3.72
C VAL A 115 14.27 -2.12 -3.52
N LEU A 116 14.20 -2.97 -2.49
CA LEU A 116 15.22 -3.98 -2.22
C LEU A 116 15.30 -5.06 -3.30
N GLN A 117 14.16 -5.46 -3.88
CA GLN A 117 14.11 -6.40 -4.99
C GLN A 117 14.76 -5.82 -6.25
N ALA A 118 14.53 -4.54 -6.55
CA ALA A 118 15.05 -3.88 -7.74
C ALA A 118 16.60 -3.86 -7.77
N VAL A 119 17.24 -3.74 -6.61
CA VAL A 119 18.71 -3.73 -6.48
C VAL A 119 19.32 -5.11 -6.16
N SER A 120 18.49 -6.11 -5.87
CA SER A 120 18.95 -7.44 -5.47
C SER A 120 19.77 -8.13 -6.56
N GLY A 121 20.88 -8.75 -6.15
CA GLY A 121 21.76 -9.53 -7.03
C GLY A 121 22.60 -8.71 -8.02
N LEU A 122 22.57 -7.38 -7.96
CA LEU A 122 23.41 -6.54 -8.80
C LEU A 122 24.85 -6.50 -8.30
N THR A 123 25.77 -6.25 -9.24
CA THR A 123 27.19 -6.05 -8.91
C THR A 123 27.43 -4.63 -8.42
N GLU A 124 28.49 -4.43 -7.64
CA GLU A 124 28.94 -3.11 -7.19
C GLU A 124 29.14 -2.12 -8.35
N THR A 125 29.71 -2.58 -9.47
CA THR A 125 29.89 -1.78 -10.69
C THR A 125 28.55 -1.38 -11.31
N ALA A 126 27.54 -2.26 -11.27
CA ALA A 126 26.21 -1.93 -11.79
C ALA A 126 25.52 -0.87 -10.92
N MET A 127 25.55 -1.03 -9.59
CA MET A 127 24.88 -0.13 -8.66
C MET A 127 25.52 1.27 -8.60
N SER A 128 26.82 1.37 -8.89
CA SER A 128 27.58 2.63 -8.91
C SER A 128 27.58 3.35 -10.26
N ARG A 129 26.92 2.81 -11.29
CA ARG A 129 26.89 3.41 -12.63
C ARG A 129 25.65 4.30 -12.79
N ALA A 130 25.87 5.55 -13.16
CA ALA A 130 24.79 6.42 -13.61
C ALA A 130 24.34 6.04 -15.03
N LEU A 131 23.05 5.72 -15.20
CA LEU A 131 22.48 5.29 -16.48
C LEU A 131 21.45 6.27 -17.06
N THR A 132 21.07 7.29 -16.29
CA THR A 132 20.11 8.32 -16.70
C THR A 132 20.82 9.67 -16.87
N PRO A 133 20.31 10.59 -17.72
CA PRO A 133 20.92 11.91 -17.92
C PRO A 133 21.02 12.77 -16.65
N SER A 134 20.17 12.51 -15.64
CA SER A 134 20.23 13.15 -14.33
C SER A 134 21.46 12.76 -13.51
N GLY A 135 22.21 11.73 -13.90
CA GLY A 135 23.54 11.43 -13.37
C GLY A 135 23.59 10.72 -12.01
N TRP A 136 22.45 10.35 -11.43
CA TRP A 136 22.40 9.61 -10.16
C TRP A 136 22.70 8.12 -10.32
N THR A 137 23.22 7.50 -9.26
CA THR A 137 23.46 6.05 -9.14
C THR A 137 22.42 5.37 -8.25
N MET A 138 22.24 4.05 -8.37
CA MET A 138 21.35 3.30 -7.47
C MET A 138 21.78 3.44 -6.01
N THR A 139 23.09 3.53 -5.74
CA THR A 139 23.60 3.74 -4.37
C THR A 139 23.23 5.12 -3.82
N GLN A 140 23.31 6.19 -4.62
CA GLN A 140 22.86 7.52 -4.21
C GLN A 140 21.34 7.57 -3.96
N LEU A 141 20.55 6.89 -4.79
CA LEU A 141 19.11 6.80 -4.57
C LEU A 141 18.77 6.05 -3.27
N LEU A 142 19.51 4.98 -2.93
CA LEU A 142 19.34 4.31 -1.64
C LEU A 142 19.76 5.19 -0.45
N ASN A 143 20.79 6.03 -0.60
CA ASN A 143 21.13 7.04 0.42
C ASN A 143 19.97 7.99 0.65
N HIS A 144 19.39 8.51 -0.44
CA HIS A 144 18.22 9.39 -0.38
C HIS A 144 17.05 8.74 0.36
N LEU A 145 16.67 7.52 -0.03
CA LEU A 145 15.59 6.79 0.65
C LEU A 145 15.90 6.53 2.13
N ALA A 146 17.15 6.24 2.49
CA ALA A 146 17.52 6.02 3.88
C ALA A 146 17.46 7.30 4.73
N PHE A 147 18.04 8.40 4.23
CA PHE A 147 18.27 9.59 5.07
C PHE A 147 17.20 10.66 4.90
N ASP A 148 16.82 10.98 3.67
CA ASP A 148 15.86 12.05 3.38
C ASP A 148 14.41 11.56 3.48
N VAL A 149 14.19 10.24 3.40
CA VAL A 149 12.85 9.65 3.45
C VAL A 149 12.60 8.90 4.76
N GLU A 150 13.28 7.77 5.02
CA GLU A 150 13.04 6.96 6.22
C GLU A 150 13.41 7.71 7.51
N ALA A 151 14.66 8.16 7.61
CA ALA A 151 15.15 8.83 8.82
C ALA A 151 14.50 10.20 9.04
N PHE A 152 14.40 11.03 8.00
CA PHE A 152 13.82 12.37 8.12
C PHE A 152 12.31 12.34 8.40
N TRP A 153 11.50 11.70 7.56
CA TRP A 153 10.05 11.78 7.73
C TRP A 153 9.57 10.94 8.92
N ILE A 154 10.08 9.72 9.09
CA ILE A 154 9.56 8.85 10.14
C ILE A 154 10.32 9.03 11.45
N SER A 155 11.64 8.86 11.48
CA SER A 155 12.36 8.91 12.75
C SER A 155 12.41 10.34 13.34
N ALA A 156 12.69 11.35 12.52
CA ALA A 156 12.77 12.74 12.97
C ALA A 156 11.40 13.42 13.03
N VAL A 157 10.67 13.58 11.91
CA VAL A 157 9.40 14.33 11.87
C VAL A 157 8.30 13.66 12.68
N LEU A 158 7.93 12.41 12.34
CA LEU A 158 6.88 11.69 13.07
C LEU A 158 7.33 11.33 14.49
N GLY A 159 8.51 10.71 14.61
CA GLY A 159 9.01 10.13 15.86
C GLY A 159 9.62 11.13 16.84
N GLY A 160 10.11 12.28 16.36
CA GLY A 160 10.83 13.25 17.19
C GLY A 160 12.12 12.69 17.80
N ASP A 161 12.76 11.69 17.18
CA ASP A 161 13.98 11.07 17.71
C ASP A 161 15.16 12.07 17.68
N PRO A 162 15.70 12.48 18.85
CA PRO A 162 16.81 13.42 18.91
C PRO A 162 18.07 12.93 18.19
N THR A 163 18.27 11.61 18.13
CA THR A 163 19.42 11.01 17.44
C THR A 163 19.29 11.16 15.93
N ALA A 164 18.09 10.87 15.39
CA ALA A 164 17.79 11.06 13.97
C ALA A 164 17.88 12.55 13.59
N ILE A 165 17.28 13.44 14.39
CA ILE A 165 17.31 14.89 14.18
C ILE A 165 18.76 15.42 14.13
N ALA A 166 19.62 14.97 15.05
CA ALA A 166 21.02 15.39 15.09
C ALA A 166 21.87 14.83 13.94
N ALA A 167 21.42 13.75 13.31
CA ALA A 167 22.12 13.07 12.21
C ALA A 167 21.61 13.46 10.82
N LEU A 168 20.64 14.39 10.72
CA LEU A 168 20.08 14.82 9.44
C LEU A 168 21.15 15.42 8.53
N HIS A 169 21.16 14.95 7.30
CA HIS A 169 22.02 15.41 6.22
C HIS A 169 21.38 15.03 4.89
N ASP A 170 21.81 15.70 3.81
CA ASP A 170 21.30 15.46 2.46
C ASP A 170 21.81 14.10 1.92
N GLY A 171 20.89 13.15 1.77
CA GLY A 171 21.18 11.81 1.28
C GLY A 171 21.65 11.77 -0.18
N TRP A 172 21.21 12.71 -1.02
CA TRP A 172 21.72 12.84 -2.39
C TRP A 172 23.17 13.35 -2.43
N ALA A 173 23.51 14.24 -1.51
CA ALA A 173 24.86 14.80 -1.39
C ALA A 173 25.83 13.92 -0.58
N SER A 174 25.34 12.84 0.05
CA SER A 174 26.16 11.90 0.81
C SER A 174 27.23 11.21 -0.05
N GLU A 175 28.36 10.91 0.59
CA GLU A 175 29.44 10.14 -0.01
C GLU A 175 28.91 8.81 -0.61
N PRO A 176 29.35 8.43 -1.82
CA PRO A 176 28.91 7.19 -2.45
C PRO A 176 29.27 5.97 -1.59
N MET A 177 28.25 5.22 -1.18
CA MET A 177 28.44 3.94 -0.50
C MET A 177 28.69 2.81 -1.51
N SER A 178 29.29 1.71 -1.03
CA SER A 178 29.20 0.43 -1.73
C SER A 178 27.73 0.03 -1.84
N GLY A 179 27.34 -0.73 -2.86
CA GLY A 179 26.00 -1.26 -3.02
C GLY A 179 25.57 -2.10 -1.81
N THR A 180 26.48 -2.94 -1.32
CA THR A 180 26.27 -3.72 -0.09
C THR A 180 25.98 -2.83 1.13
N ASP A 181 26.74 -1.75 1.32
CA ASP A 181 26.51 -0.83 2.44
C ASP A 181 25.25 -0.01 2.27
N ALA A 182 24.94 0.45 1.05
CA ALA A 182 23.73 1.21 0.76
C ALA A 182 22.47 0.40 1.07
N ILE A 183 22.43 -0.88 0.67
CA ILE A 183 21.34 -1.80 1.01
C ILE A 183 21.25 -1.98 2.53
N ARG A 184 22.39 -2.25 3.19
CA ARG A 184 22.44 -2.46 4.64
C ARG A 184 21.93 -1.24 5.41
N VAL A 185 22.35 -0.04 5.03
CA VAL A 185 21.92 1.21 5.66
C VAL A 185 20.43 1.45 5.45
N TYR A 186 19.94 1.29 4.22
CA TYR A 186 18.51 1.42 3.95
C TYR A 186 17.66 0.42 4.77
N GLN A 187 18.10 -0.84 4.89
CA GLN A 187 17.44 -1.82 5.76
C GLN A 187 17.46 -1.44 7.24
N GLN A 188 18.54 -0.82 7.72
CA GLN A 188 18.64 -0.33 9.10
C GLN A 188 17.66 0.82 9.37
N GLU A 189 17.53 1.77 8.43
CA GLU A 189 16.57 2.86 8.55
C GLU A 189 15.13 2.37 8.44
N ILE A 190 14.82 1.39 7.57
CA ILE A 190 13.51 0.70 7.55
C ILE A 190 13.19 0.07 8.90
N ALA A 191 14.15 -0.60 9.53
CA ALA A 191 13.93 -1.24 10.82
C ALA A 191 13.62 -0.20 11.91
N ARG A 192 14.41 0.88 11.97
CA ARG A 192 14.19 1.98 12.92
C ARG A 192 12.86 2.68 12.69
N SER A 193 12.54 2.99 11.44
CA SER A 193 11.28 3.66 11.10
C SER A 193 10.06 2.77 11.39
N THR A 194 10.18 1.46 11.20
CA THR A 194 9.14 0.49 11.57
C THR A 194 8.89 0.47 13.08
N GLU A 195 9.96 0.55 13.90
CA GLU A 195 9.81 0.64 15.36
C GLU A 195 9.10 1.93 15.79
N VAL A 196 9.39 3.06 15.12
CA VAL A 196 8.70 4.34 15.36
C VAL A 196 7.22 4.25 14.98
N LEU A 197 6.91 3.71 13.80
CA LEU A 197 5.53 3.56 13.33
C LEU A 197 4.70 2.68 14.27
N ALA A 198 5.28 1.59 14.79
CA ALA A 198 4.61 0.69 15.72
C ALA A 198 4.22 1.35 17.06
N GLN A 199 4.84 2.48 17.41
CA GLN A 199 4.62 3.22 18.66
C GLN A 199 3.87 4.54 18.46
N SER A 200 3.57 4.92 17.21
CA SER A 200 2.98 6.21 16.87
C SER A 200 1.45 6.14 16.82
N ASP A 201 0.79 7.21 17.23
CA ASP A 201 -0.63 7.46 16.90
C ASP A 201 -0.67 8.28 15.60
N LEU A 202 -1.12 7.67 14.51
CA LEU A 202 -1.13 8.33 13.21
C LEU A 202 -2.18 9.45 13.10
N ASN A 203 -3.15 9.52 14.02
CA ASN A 203 -4.11 10.64 14.07
C ASN A 203 -3.54 11.87 14.79
N ALA A 204 -2.39 11.74 15.44
CA ALA A 204 -1.73 12.83 16.14
C ALA A 204 -0.79 13.60 15.18
N PRO A 205 -0.56 14.92 15.43
CA PRO A 205 0.42 15.68 14.67
C PRO A 205 1.85 15.13 14.88
N PRO A 206 2.77 15.33 13.91
CA PRO A 206 4.16 14.93 14.04
C PRO A 206 4.83 15.51 15.30
N ARG A 207 5.74 14.74 15.92
CA ARG A 207 6.38 15.13 17.19
C ARG A 207 7.43 16.22 17.03
N TRP A 208 7.92 16.42 15.81
CA TRP A 208 8.91 17.45 15.49
C TRP A 208 8.72 17.98 14.07
N TRP A 209 9.13 19.23 13.87
CA TRP A 209 9.21 19.85 12.55
C TRP A 209 10.46 20.75 12.49
N PRO A 210 11.12 20.87 11.31
CA PRO A 210 12.23 21.81 11.14
C PRO A 210 11.86 23.25 11.53
N ALA A 211 12.86 24.02 11.97
CA ALA A 211 12.64 25.41 12.32
C ALA A 211 12.23 26.24 11.09
N PRO A 212 11.43 27.31 11.27
CA PRO A 212 11.06 28.18 10.15
C PRO A 212 12.29 28.72 9.41
N GLY A 213 12.35 28.49 8.09
CA GLY A 213 13.47 28.90 7.23
C GLY A 213 14.44 27.78 6.88
N ASP A 214 14.45 26.68 7.62
CA ASP A 214 15.26 25.48 7.30
C ASP A 214 14.51 24.53 6.36
N PHE A 215 13.19 24.64 6.30
CA PHE A 215 12.32 23.84 5.43
C PHE A 215 11.14 24.69 4.94
N GLU A 216 10.92 24.68 3.62
CA GLU A 216 9.96 25.59 2.96
C GLU A 216 8.50 25.09 2.99
N ALA A 217 8.25 23.89 3.50
CA ALA A 217 6.90 23.33 3.62
C ALA A 217 6.29 23.55 5.03
N PRO A 218 4.97 23.80 5.12
CA PRO A 218 4.28 23.86 6.40
C PRO A 218 4.26 22.48 7.09
N PRO A 219 4.15 22.44 8.43
CA PRO A 219 3.95 21.19 9.16
C PRO A 219 2.74 20.40 8.66
N MET A 220 2.91 19.07 8.61
CA MET A 220 1.82 18.14 8.32
C MET A 220 0.79 18.10 9.45
N THR A 221 -0.45 17.79 9.09
CA THR A 221 -1.59 17.79 10.02
C THR A 221 -1.50 16.64 11.01
N ASP A 222 -1.16 15.45 10.53
CA ASP A 222 -1.16 14.20 11.28
C ASP A 222 -0.09 13.21 10.74
N GLY A 223 0.02 12.05 11.38
CA GLY A 223 0.95 11.01 10.99
C GLY A 223 0.56 10.29 9.70
N HIS A 224 -0.72 10.26 9.30
CA HIS A 224 -1.14 9.69 8.02
C HIS A 224 -0.54 10.45 6.84
N GLU A 225 -0.51 11.78 6.90
CA GLU A 225 0.16 12.62 5.89
C GLU A 225 1.66 12.28 5.76
N VAL A 226 2.34 12.02 6.88
CA VAL A 226 3.77 11.64 6.90
C VAL A 226 3.98 10.27 6.26
N VAL A 227 3.18 9.27 6.65
CA VAL A 227 3.30 7.91 6.10
C VAL A 227 2.95 7.91 4.62
N PHE A 228 1.93 8.68 4.21
CA PHE A 228 1.56 8.84 2.81
C PHE A 228 2.67 9.50 2.01
N ARG A 229 3.34 10.53 2.55
CA ARG A 229 4.52 11.14 1.94
C ARG A 229 5.62 10.12 1.68
N VAL A 230 5.98 9.32 2.69
CA VAL A 230 7.01 8.28 2.58
C VAL A 230 6.61 7.22 1.56
N LEU A 231 5.36 6.77 1.57
CA LEU A 231 4.83 5.80 0.61
C LEU A 231 4.95 6.32 -0.82
N VAL A 232 4.50 7.55 -1.08
CA VAL A 232 4.54 8.16 -2.42
C VAL A 232 5.98 8.32 -2.90
N GLU A 233 6.88 8.86 -2.08
CA GLU A 233 8.29 9.03 -2.44
C GLU A 233 8.95 7.67 -2.72
N THR A 234 8.73 6.67 -1.85
CA THR A 234 9.28 5.32 -2.04
C THR A 234 8.78 4.69 -3.34
N SER A 235 7.48 4.77 -3.63
CA SER A 235 6.88 4.24 -4.87
C SER A 235 7.47 4.89 -6.13
N ILE A 236 7.64 6.22 -6.11
CA ILE A 236 8.24 6.96 -7.23
C ILE A 236 9.67 6.46 -7.48
N HIS A 237 10.46 6.32 -6.42
CA HIS A 237 11.85 5.89 -6.52
C HIS A 237 12.00 4.39 -6.83
N ALA A 238 11.05 3.55 -6.43
CA ALA A 238 10.99 2.16 -6.89
C ALA A 238 10.83 2.10 -8.42
N GLY A 239 9.92 2.89 -9.00
CA GLY A 239 9.78 3.00 -10.45
C GLY A 239 11.02 3.53 -11.16
N HIS A 240 11.72 4.51 -10.57
CA HIS A 240 13.03 4.95 -11.09
C HIS A 240 14.07 3.83 -11.08
N LEU A 241 14.12 3.02 -10.01
CA LEU A 241 15.01 1.88 -9.92
C LEU A 241 14.66 0.80 -10.94
N ASP A 242 13.39 0.55 -11.22
CA ASP A 242 12.95 -0.41 -12.24
C ASP A 242 13.50 -0.04 -13.63
N ILE A 243 13.44 1.23 -14.00
CA ILE A 243 14.01 1.72 -15.28
C ILE A 243 15.52 1.51 -15.33
N VAL A 244 16.24 1.85 -14.25
CA VAL A 244 17.70 1.66 -14.21
C VAL A 244 18.07 0.18 -14.17
N ARG A 245 17.23 -0.66 -13.56
CA ARG A 245 17.40 -2.11 -13.55
C ARG A 245 17.22 -2.69 -14.95
N GLU A 246 16.17 -2.29 -15.67
CA GLU A 246 15.95 -2.68 -17.06
C GLU A 246 17.15 -2.29 -17.95
N LEU A 247 17.67 -1.06 -17.81
CA LEU A 247 18.86 -0.60 -18.54
C LEU A 247 20.15 -1.34 -18.14
N THR A 248 20.17 -1.97 -16.97
CA THR A 248 21.35 -2.68 -16.44
C THR A 248 21.44 -4.10 -16.98
N ASP A 249 20.36 -4.87 -16.90
CA ASP A 249 20.35 -6.30 -17.26
C ASP A 249 19.09 -6.78 -18.01
N GLY A 250 18.20 -5.87 -18.41
CA GLY A 250 16.96 -6.17 -19.11
C GLY A 250 15.85 -6.73 -18.21
N HIS A 251 16.05 -6.78 -16.89
CA HIS A 251 15.01 -7.22 -15.96
C HIS A 251 13.88 -6.20 -15.88
N GLN A 252 12.64 -6.66 -16.12
CA GLN A 252 11.44 -5.84 -16.06
C GLN A 252 10.60 -6.22 -14.83
N HIS A 253 10.23 -5.22 -14.04
CA HIS A 253 9.21 -5.38 -13.01
C HIS A 253 7.84 -5.07 -13.60
N LEU A 254 6.92 -6.04 -13.56
CA LEU A 254 5.54 -5.82 -13.96
C LEU A 254 4.70 -5.65 -12.69
N VAL A 255 4.12 -4.46 -12.52
CA VAL A 255 3.14 -4.20 -11.46
C VAL A 255 1.83 -4.90 -11.84
N LEU A 256 1.75 -6.19 -11.51
CA LEU A 256 0.52 -6.99 -11.53
C LEU A 256 0.21 -7.37 -10.08
N ARG A 257 -0.20 -6.40 -9.28
CA ARG A 257 -0.69 -6.62 -7.91
C ARG A 257 -1.99 -5.87 -7.71
#